data_AF-A0A6G0SV19-F1
#
_entry.id   AF-A0A6G0SV19-F1
#
_cell.length_a   1.000
_cell.length_b   1.000
_cell.length_c   1.000
_cell.angle_alpha   90.00
_cell.angle_beta   90.00
_cell.angle_gamma   90.00
#
_symmetry.space_group_name_H-M   'P 1'
#
loop_
_entity.id
_entity.type
_entity.pdbx_description
1 polymer ?
#
loop_
_entity_poly.entity_id
_entity_poly.type
_entity_poly.pdbx_seq_one_letter_code
_entity_poly.pdbx_strand_id
1 'polypeptide(L)'
;MSTTLAITAQKAHTLSTSGGNSQGCNNAGDTADIATGLERGNPTIKPHEVLYLYKIAAFPSEIKDIYFIKDVINKSPKGKLYCKYFNTIRCMRQNRLIPTIEKEPKIETESENVANYLSNHDMTWPEIEEIWRKTINYRLQFIKKYNTAEIFNKWQHYTKPMRYKLIDIDFHKIYSRYSCYITKFEEASSKLIKILDEGVKDCESKTNIEKLKNTPNLSNSKYSTN
;
A
#
# COMPACT_ATOMS: atom_id res chain seq x y z
N MET A 1 10.07 25.07 0.28
CA MET A 1 10.68 24.64 1.56
C MET A 1 10.07 25.52 2.65
N SER A 2 9.24 24.94 3.51
CA SER A 2 8.28 25.68 4.32
C SER A 2 8.91 26.19 5.62
N THR A 3 8.80 27.50 5.84
CA THR A 3 9.33 28.32 6.95
C THR A 3 8.98 27.81 8.35
N THR A 4 8.02 26.89 8.48
CA THR A 4 7.61 26.25 9.73
C THR A 4 8.69 25.34 10.35
N LEU A 5 9.54 24.71 9.53
CA LEU A 5 10.62 23.83 10.01
C LEU A 5 11.75 24.61 10.70
N ALA A 6 12.06 25.82 10.22
CA ALA A 6 13.13 26.64 10.77
C ALA A 6 12.80 27.20 12.17
N ILE A 7 11.53 27.57 12.40
CA ILE A 7 11.05 28.11 13.69
C ILE A 7 11.11 27.03 14.80
N THR A 8 10.98 25.76 14.42
CA THR A 8 10.96 24.63 15.37
C THR A 8 12.35 24.31 15.92
N ALA A 9 13.40 24.43 15.11
CA ALA A 9 14.79 24.19 15.53
C ALA A 9 15.31 25.29 16.49
N GLN A 10 14.92 26.54 16.28
CA GLN A 10 15.38 27.68 17.09
C GLN A 10 14.81 27.68 18.53
N LYS A 11 13.63 27.11 18.73
CA LYS A 11 12.99 27.01 20.06
C LYS A 11 13.59 25.89 20.93
N ALA A 12 14.18 24.86 20.31
CA ALA A 12 14.85 23.78 21.04
C ALA A 12 16.22 24.22 21.58
N HIS A 13 16.94 25.08 20.85
CA HIS A 13 18.28 25.52 21.22
C HIS A 13 18.30 26.53 22.38
N THR A 14 17.19 27.24 22.61
CA THR A 14 17.07 28.28 23.66
C THR A 14 16.67 27.72 25.03
N LEU A 15 16.16 26.48 25.11
CA LEU A 15 15.77 25.83 26.37
C LEU A 15 16.88 24.96 26.99
N SER A 16 18.03 24.80 26.31
CA SER A 16 19.16 23.98 26.79
C SER A 16 20.11 24.70 27.76
N THR A 17 19.94 26.01 28.01
CA THR A 17 20.89 26.82 28.78
C THR A 17 20.40 27.31 30.14
N SER A 18 19.27 26.81 30.67
CA SER A 18 18.89 27.11 32.05
C SER A 18 18.47 25.88 32.86
N GLY A 19 19.35 25.44 33.76
CA GLY A 19 18.95 24.87 35.04
C GLY A 19 19.28 23.40 35.29
N GLY A 20 20.37 23.17 36.03
CA GLY A 20 20.30 22.48 37.33
C GLY A 20 20.47 20.97 37.38
N ASN A 21 21.64 20.53 37.87
CA ASN A 21 22.02 19.18 38.25
C ASN A 21 20.95 18.40 39.05
N SER A 22 20.59 17.20 38.58
CA SER A 22 20.34 16.05 39.46
C SER A 22 20.69 14.75 38.74
N GLN A 23 21.37 13.87 39.48
CA GLN A 23 21.94 12.60 39.05
C GLN A 23 20.87 11.54 38.82
N GLY A 24 21.03 10.77 37.74
CA GLY A 24 20.41 9.46 37.55
C GLY A 24 19.46 9.41 36.36
N CYS A 25 19.86 8.60 35.36
CA CYS A 25 19.09 7.92 34.31
C CYS A 25 19.76 8.11 32.95
N ASN A 26 20.29 7.01 32.39
CA ASN A 26 21.02 6.92 31.12
C ASN A 26 20.18 7.22 29.86
N ASN A 27 19.04 7.91 30.00
CA ASN A 27 18.09 8.18 28.91
C ASN A 27 18.39 9.47 28.13
N ALA A 28 19.35 10.29 28.57
CA ALA A 28 19.70 11.55 27.90
C ALA A 28 20.44 11.33 26.56
N GLY A 29 21.25 10.27 26.46
CA GLY A 29 22.01 9.94 25.26
C GLY A 29 21.13 9.50 24.09
N ASP A 30 20.13 8.66 24.35
CA ASP A 30 19.25 8.12 23.31
C ASP A 30 18.31 9.17 22.71
N THR A 31 17.90 10.18 23.49
CA THR A 31 17.14 11.33 22.97
C THR A 31 17.97 12.22 22.05
N ALA A 32 19.27 12.38 22.35
CA ALA A 32 20.17 13.16 21.52
C ALA A 32 20.44 12.45 20.19
N ASP A 33 20.65 11.13 20.19
CA ASP A 33 20.91 10.36 18.96
C ASP A 33 19.72 10.33 18.00
N ILE A 34 18.49 10.25 18.50
CA ILE A 34 17.28 10.28 17.68
C ILE A 34 16.98 11.69 17.15
N ALA A 35 17.20 12.73 17.97
CA ALA A 35 17.06 14.13 17.54
C ALA A 35 18.10 14.51 16.47
N THR A 36 19.34 14.05 16.63
CA THR A 36 20.44 14.26 15.66
C THR A 36 20.18 13.54 14.34
N GLY A 37 19.46 12.41 14.35
CA GLY A 37 19.01 11.70 13.16
C GLY A 37 17.94 12.46 12.34
N LEU A 38 17.11 13.25 13.02
CA LEU A 38 16.05 14.05 12.40
C LEU A 38 16.62 15.27 11.65
N GLU A 39 17.68 15.89 12.17
CA GLU A 39 18.38 17.01 11.51
C GLU A 39 19.17 16.58 10.26
N ARG A 40 19.56 15.31 10.16
CA ARG A 40 20.36 14.77 9.05
C ARG A 40 19.56 14.14 7.91
N GLY A 41 18.22 14.23 7.93
CA GLY A 41 17.38 13.69 6.85
C GLY A 41 17.54 12.19 6.60
N ASN A 42 17.85 11.41 7.65
CA ASN A 42 18.11 9.98 7.51
C ASN A 42 16.77 9.20 7.40
N PRO A 43 16.53 8.40 6.34
CA PRO A 43 15.24 7.77 6.05
C PRO A 43 14.90 6.55 6.94
N THR A 44 15.64 6.33 8.03
CA THR A 44 15.59 5.09 8.81
C THR A 44 14.81 5.21 10.12
N ILE A 45 14.06 6.30 10.34
CA ILE A 45 13.25 6.46 11.55
C ILE A 45 11.91 5.77 11.33
N LYS A 46 11.61 4.73 12.13
CA LYS A 46 10.37 3.96 11.97
C LYS A 46 9.18 4.78 12.46
N PRO A 47 7.98 4.66 11.86
CA PRO A 47 6.82 5.49 12.21
C PRO A 47 6.43 5.50 13.70
N HIS A 48 6.68 4.41 14.43
CA HIS A 48 6.42 4.33 15.87
C HIS A 48 7.43 5.11 16.72
N GLU A 49 8.66 5.31 16.23
CA GLU A 49 9.67 6.14 16.89
C GLU A 49 9.33 7.62 16.76
N VAL A 50 8.76 8.05 15.62
CA VAL A 50 8.25 9.42 15.44
C VAL A 50 7.09 9.73 16.38
N LEU A 51 6.14 8.80 16.51
CA LEU A 51 5.00 8.94 17.43
C LEU A 51 5.44 8.99 18.91
N TYR A 52 6.53 8.30 19.25
CA TYR A 52 7.12 8.34 20.59
C TYR A 52 7.69 9.72 20.91
N LEU A 53 8.46 10.32 19.98
CA LEU A 53 9.02 11.66 20.14
C LEU A 53 7.93 12.74 20.31
N TYR A 54 6.86 12.67 19.51
CA TYR A 54 5.74 13.62 19.62
C TYR A 54 5.06 13.55 20.99
N LYS A 55 4.83 12.34 21.51
CA LYS A 55 4.22 12.16 22.84
C LYS A 55 5.11 12.67 23.98
N ILE A 56 6.42 12.45 23.90
CA ILE A 56 7.37 12.97 24.89
C ILE A 56 7.37 14.50 24.92
N ALA A 57 7.31 15.14 23.76
CA ALA A 57 7.26 16.59 23.67
C ALA A 57 5.95 17.17 24.22
N ALA A 58 4.83 16.48 24.02
CA ALA A 58 3.52 16.92 24.47
C ALA A 58 3.26 16.70 25.98
N PHE A 59 3.89 15.68 26.59
CA PHE A 59 3.64 15.29 27.99
C PHE A 59 4.96 15.05 28.75
N PRO A 60 5.63 16.12 29.23
CA PRO A 60 6.95 16.02 29.87
C PRO A 60 6.94 15.27 31.21
N SER A 61 5.81 15.30 31.93
CA SER A 61 5.62 14.68 33.25
C SER A 61 5.26 13.20 33.20
N GLU A 62 5.08 12.63 32.00
CA GLU A 62 4.62 11.26 31.84
C GLU A 62 5.79 10.25 31.86
N ILE A 63 5.56 9.06 32.41
CA ILE A 63 6.57 8.00 32.51
C ILE A 63 6.83 7.40 31.12
N LYS A 64 7.95 7.79 30.51
CA LYS A 64 8.32 7.49 29.12
C LYS A 64 8.59 5.99 28.88
N ASP A 65 9.11 5.30 29.89
CA ASP A 65 9.47 3.88 29.87
C ASP A 65 8.26 2.95 29.69
N ILE A 66 7.03 3.48 29.73
CA ILE A 66 5.81 2.72 29.47
C ILE A 66 5.50 2.63 27.96
N TYR A 67 5.95 3.61 27.17
CA TYR A 67 5.53 3.78 25.79
C TYR A 67 6.37 3.01 24.80
N PHE A 68 7.68 3.07 24.96
CA PHE A 68 8.64 2.42 24.07
C PHE A 68 9.90 2.05 24.85
N ILE A 69 10.13 0.75 25.03
CA ILE A 69 11.33 0.21 25.67
C ILE A 69 12.15 -0.43 24.57
N LYS A 70 13.29 0.18 24.25
CA LYS A 70 14.31 -0.39 23.39
C LYS A 70 15.30 -1.13 24.28
N ASP A 71 15.05 -2.42 24.47
CA ASP A 71 15.93 -3.27 25.26
C ASP A 71 17.20 -3.54 24.44
N VAL A 72 18.37 -3.19 24.98
CA VAL A 72 19.67 -3.40 24.31
C VAL A 72 19.96 -4.89 24.14
N ILE A 73 19.36 -5.73 24.99
CA ILE A 73 19.55 -7.19 25.00
C ILE A 73 18.49 -7.89 24.15
N ASN A 74 17.23 -7.43 24.18
CA ASN A 74 16.16 -8.01 23.37
C ASN A 74 15.95 -7.26 22.05
N LYS A 75 16.16 -7.97 20.92
CA LYS A 75 15.99 -7.43 19.54
C LYS A 75 14.60 -6.84 19.23
N SER A 76 13.59 -7.12 20.05
CA SER A 76 12.21 -6.66 19.83
C SER A 76 11.84 -5.58 20.85
N PRO A 77 11.48 -4.36 20.41
CA PRO A 77 11.00 -3.31 21.30
C PRO A 77 9.76 -3.75 22.07
N LYS A 78 9.57 -3.19 23.27
CA LYS A 78 8.38 -3.40 24.11
C LYS A 78 7.69 -2.06 24.38
N GLY A 79 6.53 -2.08 25.04
CA GLY A 79 5.81 -0.89 25.47
C GLY A 79 4.46 -0.70 24.79
N LYS A 80 3.59 0.12 25.42
CA LYS A 80 2.19 0.28 25.00
C LYS A 80 2.06 0.80 23.57
N LEU A 81 2.95 1.70 23.14
CA LEU A 81 2.90 2.28 21.80
C LEU A 81 3.33 1.26 20.74
N TYR A 82 4.43 0.53 21.01
CA TYR A 82 4.88 -0.55 20.13
C TYR A 82 3.82 -1.64 20.01
N CYS A 83 3.27 -2.12 21.13
CA CYS A 83 2.22 -3.14 21.13
C CYS A 83 0.97 -2.67 20.37
N LYS A 84 0.51 -1.43 20.59
CA LYS A 84 -0.64 -0.88 19.87
C LYS A 84 -0.38 -0.84 18.37
N TYR A 85 0.75 -0.30 17.94
CA TYR A 85 1.15 -0.26 16.53
C TYR A 85 1.21 -1.66 15.93
N PHE A 86 1.95 -2.58 16.57
CA PHE A 86 2.15 -3.94 16.06
C PHE A 86 0.83 -4.72 15.99
N ASN A 87 -0.01 -4.65 17.02
CA ASN A 87 -1.32 -5.31 17.03
C ASN A 87 -2.25 -4.73 15.97
N THR A 88 -2.21 -3.41 15.76
CA THR A 88 -3.00 -2.74 14.71
C THR A 88 -2.56 -3.21 13.32
N ILE A 89 -1.26 -3.18 13.03
CA ILE A 89 -0.71 -3.66 11.76
C ILE A 89 -0.97 -5.16 11.57
N ARG A 90 -0.82 -5.98 12.62
CA ARG A 90 -1.12 -7.41 12.57
C ARG A 90 -2.58 -7.66 12.25
N CYS A 91 -3.50 -6.97 12.93
CA CYS A 91 -4.94 -7.05 12.69
C CYS A 91 -5.28 -6.63 11.25
N MET A 92 -4.72 -5.50 10.77
CA MET A 92 -4.92 -5.04 9.41
C MET A 92 -4.38 -6.03 8.37
N ARG A 93 -3.24 -6.69 8.61
CA ARG A 93 -2.70 -7.76 7.74
C ARG A 93 -3.59 -8.99 7.72
N GLN A 94 -4.04 -9.46 8.89
CA GLN A 94 -4.95 -10.60 9.00
C GLN A 94 -6.26 -10.36 8.24
N ASN A 95 -6.76 -9.12 8.29
CA ASN A 95 -7.96 -8.70 7.57
C ASN A 95 -7.68 -8.25 6.12
N ARG A 96 -6.45 -8.41 5.62
CA ARG A 96 -6.03 -8.03 4.25
C ARG A 96 -6.29 -6.57 3.86
N LEU A 97 -6.39 -5.68 4.86
CA LEU A 97 -6.57 -4.24 4.65
C LEU A 97 -5.27 -3.52 4.30
N ILE A 98 -4.14 -4.14 4.65
CA ILE A 98 -2.82 -3.69 4.20
C ILE A 98 -2.10 -4.83 3.45
N PRO A 99 -1.35 -4.51 2.38
CA PRO A 99 -0.61 -5.51 1.63
C PRO A 99 0.34 -6.28 2.54
N THR A 100 0.34 -7.60 2.40
CA THR A 100 1.46 -8.39 2.90
C THR A 100 2.61 -8.13 1.93
N ILE A 101 3.76 -7.69 2.44
CA ILE A 101 4.98 -7.58 1.63
C ILE A 101 5.41 -9.01 1.34
N GLU A 102 4.84 -9.59 0.30
CA GLU A 102 5.34 -10.83 -0.29
C GLU A 102 6.67 -10.50 -0.97
N LYS A 103 7.68 -11.36 -0.78
CA LYS A 103 8.95 -11.23 -1.51
C LYS A 103 8.63 -11.15 -2.99
N GLU A 104 9.05 -10.07 -3.64
CA GLU A 104 8.84 -9.92 -5.08
C GLU A 104 9.49 -11.11 -5.79
N PRO A 105 8.78 -11.79 -6.70
CA PRO A 105 9.37 -12.86 -7.48
C PRO A 105 10.51 -12.28 -8.32
N LYS A 106 11.64 -12.99 -8.39
CA LYS A 106 12.76 -12.57 -9.26
C LYS A 106 12.24 -12.45 -10.70
N ILE A 107 12.52 -11.32 -11.35
CA ILE A 107 12.28 -11.13 -12.78
C ILE A 107 13.27 -12.03 -13.52
N GLU A 108 12.76 -12.97 -14.28
CA GLU A 108 13.58 -13.72 -15.25
C GLU A 108 13.75 -12.85 -16.50
N THR A 109 14.98 -12.48 -16.82
CA THR A 109 15.35 -11.67 -18.01
C THR A 109 14.77 -12.24 -19.31
N GLU A 110 14.56 -13.55 -19.37
CA GLU A 110 13.94 -14.26 -20.48
C GLU A 110 12.47 -13.84 -20.71
N SER A 111 11.74 -13.50 -19.65
CA SER A 111 10.34 -13.05 -19.72
C SER A 111 10.20 -11.67 -20.37
N GLU A 112 11.20 -10.79 -20.19
CA GLU A 112 11.26 -9.48 -20.85
C GLU A 112 11.56 -9.61 -22.34
N ASN A 113 12.52 -10.45 -22.71
CA ASN A 113 12.83 -10.71 -24.12
C ASN A 113 11.63 -11.29 -24.88
N VAL A 114 10.90 -12.22 -24.24
CA VAL A 114 9.69 -12.81 -24.83
C VAL A 114 8.56 -11.79 -24.99
N ALA A 115 8.49 -10.76 -24.13
CA ALA A 115 7.49 -9.70 -24.27
C ALA A 115 7.71 -8.84 -25.52
N ASN A 116 8.94 -8.69 -26.01
CA ASN A 116 9.23 -7.88 -27.19
C ASN A 116 8.60 -8.44 -28.47
N TYR A 117 8.31 -9.75 -28.54
CA TYR A 117 7.60 -10.35 -29.68
C TYR A 117 6.16 -9.82 -29.83
N LEU A 118 5.56 -9.29 -28.75
CA LEU A 118 4.23 -8.67 -28.82
C LEU A 118 4.20 -7.38 -29.64
N SER A 119 5.34 -6.75 -29.88
CA SER A 119 5.38 -5.44 -30.55
C SER A 119 5.39 -5.51 -32.08
N ASN A 120 5.75 -6.64 -32.68
CA ASN A 120 6.28 -6.65 -34.06
C ASN A 120 5.45 -7.38 -35.12
N HIS A 121 4.31 -8.01 -34.81
CA HIS A 121 3.62 -8.87 -35.79
C HIS A 121 2.09 -8.87 -35.72
N ASP A 122 1.46 -9.15 -36.86
CA ASP A 122 0.06 -9.60 -36.99
C ASP A 122 -0.07 -11.01 -36.40
N MET A 123 -0.11 -11.10 -35.08
CA MET A 123 -0.29 -12.36 -34.38
C MET A 123 -1.76 -12.72 -34.22
N THR A 124 -2.02 -14.01 -34.31
CA THR A 124 -3.30 -14.60 -33.95
C THR A 124 -3.50 -14.56 -32.43
N TRP A 125 -4.77 -14.60 -32.00
CA TRP A 125 -5.05 -14.60 -30.55
C TRP A 125 -4.39 -15.74 -29.76
N PRO A 126 -4.38 -16.99 -30.24
CA PRO A 126 -3.70 -18.07 -29.55
C PRO A 126 -2.22 -17.78 -29.27
N GLU A 127 -1.51 -17.20 -30.23
CA GLU A 127 -0.09 -16.83 -30.09
C GLU A 127 0.10 -15.73 -29.05
N ILE A 128 -0.76 -14.70 -29.09
CA ILE A 128 -0.71 -13.63 -28.10
C ILE A 128 -0.96 -14.19 -26.70
N GLU A 129 -1.96 -15.06 -26.51
CA GLU A 129 -2.23 -15.69 -25.21
C GLU A 129 -1.06 -16.54 -24.70
N GLU A 130 -0.38 -17.26 -25.59
CA GLU A 130 0.80 -18.06 -25.24
C GLU A 130 1.93 -17.16 -24.73
N ILE A 131 2.26 -16.09 -25.46
CA ILE A 131 3.26 -15.11 -25.04
C ILE A 131 2.79 -14.42 -23.75
N TRP A 132 1.49 -14.15 -23.60
CA TRP A 132 0.93 -13.55 -22.39
C TRP A 132 1.18 -14.41 -21.15
N ARG A 133 0.99 -15.73 -21.27
CA ARG A 133 1.26 -16.69 -20.17
C ARG A 133 2.75 -16.72 -19.79
N LYS A 134 3.66 -16.68 -20.78
CA LYS A 134 5.13 -16.65 -20.55
C LYS A 134 5.61 -15.34 -19.93
N THR A 135 4.90 -14.24 -20.16
CA THR A 135 5.28 -12.89 -19.72
C THR A 135 4.62 -12.45 -18.40
N ILE A 136 3.89 -13.34 -17.73
CA ILE A 136 2.98 -12.97 -16.64
C ILE A 136 3.67 -12.33 -15.44
N ASN A 137 4.80 -12.86 -14.99
CA ASN A 137 5.51 -12.32 -13.83
C ASN A 137 6.10 -10.94 -14.15
N TYR A 138 6.73 -10.80 -15.31
CA TYR A 138 7.28 -9.53 -15.79
C TYR A 138 6.18 -8.47 -15.97
N ARG A 139 5.09 -8.82 -16.63
CA ARG A 139 3.94 -7.93 -16.84
C ARG A 139 3.29 -7.51 -15.53
N LEU A 140 3.03 -8.43 -14.60
CA LEU A 140 2.40 -8.09 -13.32
C LEU A 140 3.27 -7.15 -12.48
N GLN A 141 4.59 -7.29 -12.52
CA GLN A 141 5.49 -6.34 -11.87
C GLN A 141 5.50 -4.97 -12.54
N PHE A 142 5.46 -4.94 -13.87
CA PHE A 142 5.28 -3.70 -14.61
C PHE A 142 3.98 -3.00 -14.20
N ILE A 143 2.85 -3.70 -14.20
CA ILE A 143 1.53 -3.15 -13.82
C ILE A 143 1.54 -2.59 -12.39
N LYS A 144 2.27 -3.19 -11.45
CA LYS A 144 2.38 -2.69 -10.07
C LYS A 144 3.13 -1.37 -9.95
N LYS A 145 4.05 -1.08 -10.88
CA LYS A 145 4.99 0.04 -10.80
C LYS A 145 4.55 1.26 -11.63
N TYR A 146 3.89 1.02 -12.75
CA TYR A 146 3.58 2.05 -13.75
C TYR A 146 2.11 2.44 -13.74
N ASN A 147 1.80 3.61 -14.28
CA ASN A 147 0.43 4.12 -14.33
C ASN A 147 -0.36 3.52 -15.51
N THR A 148 -1.68 3.77 -15.54
CA THR A 148 -2.61 3.26 -16.54
C THR A 148 -2.20 3.58 -17.99
N ALA A 149 -1.73 4.79 -18.28
CA ALA A 149 -1.36 5.19 -19.63
C ALA A 149 -0.09 4.45 -20.10
N GLU A 150 0.91 4.33 -19.23
CA GLU A 150 2.14 3.59 -19.50
C GLU A 150 1.86 2.09 -19.72
N ILE A 151 0.94 1.53 -18.93
CA ILE A 151 0.48 0.14 -19.08
C ILE A 151 -0.13 -0.07 -20.46
N PHE A 152 -1.06 0.78 -20.90
CA PHE A 152 -1.69 0.61 -22.21
C PHE A 152 -0.75 0.88 -23.37
N ASN A 153 0.22 1.78 -23.23
CA ASN A 153 1.23 2.03 -24.25
C ASN A 153 2.13 0.79 -24.45
N LYS A 154 2.60 0.16 -23.36
CA LYS A 154 3.44 -1.04 -23.45
C LYS A 154 2.65 -2.29 -23.81
N TRP A 155 1.47 -2.44 -23.23
CA TRP A 155 0.61 -3.61 -23.35
C TRP A 155 -0.67 -3.29 -24.13
N GLN A 156 -0.49 -2.77 -25.35
CA GLN A 156 -1.58 -2.36 -26.24
C GLN A 156 -2.63 -3.44 -26.49
N HIS A 157 -2.31 -4.70 -26.27
CA HIS A 157 -3.25 -5.83 -26.37
C HIS A 157 -4.45 -5.68 -25.41
N TYR A 158 -4.28 -4.92 -24.33
CA TYR A 158 -5.39 -4.54 -23.46
C TYR A 158 -6.41 -3.61 -24.10
N THR A 159 -6.18 -3.03 -25.27
CA THR A 159 -7.19 -2.22 -25.99
C THR A 159 -7.93 -3.03 -27.06
N LYS A 160 -7.51 -4.28 -27.33
CA LYS A 160 -8.11 -5.15 -28.37
C LYS A 160 -9.44 -5.80 -27.92
N PRO A 161 -10.30 -6.27 -28.85
CA PRO A 161 -11.62 -6.85 -28.53
C PRO A 161 -11.62 -8.04 -27.56
N MET A 162 -10.63 -8.95 -27.61
CA MET A 162 -10.55 -10.07 -26.64
C MET A 162 -9.63 -9.80 -25.44
N ARG A 163 -9.38 -8.53 -25.10
CA ARG A 163 -8.58 -8.14 -23.93
C ARG A 163 -9.02 -8.78 -22.61
N TYR A 164 -10.29 -9.12 -22.47
CA TYR A 164 -10.83 -9.73 -21.25
C TYR A 164 -10.18 -11.08 -20.96
N LYS A 165 -9.82 -11.86 -21.98
CA LYS A 165 -9.09 -13.13 -21.82
C LYS A 165 -7.71 -12.91 -21.20
N LEU A 166 -7.06 -11.81 -21.57
CA LEU A 166 -5.75 -11.44 -21.03
C LEU A 166 -5.84 -11.04 -19.55
N ILE A 167 -6.91 -10.33 -19.18
CA ILE A 167 -7.22 -10.01 -17.78
C ILE A 167 -7.49 -11.28 -17.00
N ASP A 168 -8.22 -12.24 -17.56
CA ASP A 168 -8.49 -13.53 -16.91
C ASP A 168 -7.22 -14.36 -16.69
N ILE A 169 -6.28 -14.37 -17.65
CA ILE A 169 -4.96 -15.01 -17.48
C ILE A 169 -4.23 -14.43 -16.26
N ASP A 170 -4.17 -13.10 -16.17
CA ASP A 170 -3.52 -12.41 -15.05
C ASP A 170 -4.23 -12.64 -13.72
N PHE A 171 -5.56 -12.59 -13.75
CA PHE A 171 -6.39 -12.86 -12.57
C PHE A 171 -6.20 -14.28 -12.05
N HIS A 172 -6.18 -15.29 -12.94
CA HIS A 172 -6.01 -16.69 -12.55
C HIS A 172 -4.64 -16.96 -11.92
N LYS A 173 -3.60 -16.23 -12.35
CA LYS A 173 -2.27 -16.33 -11.73
C LYS A 173 -2.24 -15.82 -10.30
N ILE A 174 -2.92 -14.71 -10.03
CA ILE A 174 -2.97 -14.10 -8.70
C ILE A 174 -3.96 -14.87 -7.80
N TYR A 175 -5.05 -15.39 -8.40
CA TYR A 175 -6.15 -16.01 -7.68
C TYR A 175 -6.58 -17.34 -8.33
N SER A 176 -5.70 -18.34 -8.25
CA SER A 176 -5.89 -19.67 -8.86
C SER A 176 -7.16 -20.40 -8.43
N ARG A 177 -7.72 -20.04 -7.27
CA ARG A 177 -8.95 -20.63 -6.71
C ARG A 177 -10.25 -20.15 -7.38
N TYR A 178 -10.17 -19.23 -8.33
CA TYR A 178 -11.34 -18.63 -8.97
C TYR A 178 -11.34 -18.91 -10.48
N SER A 179 -12.56 -19.03 -11.03
CA SER A 179 -12.78 -19.39 -12.43
C SER A 179 -12.44 -18.27 -13.41
N CYS A 180 -12.96 -17.06 -13.19
CA CYS A 180 -12.68 -15.88 -14.00
C CYS A 180 -12.91 -14.61 -13.19
N TYR A 181 -12.31 -13.51 -13.65
CA TYR A 181 -12.37 -12.22 -12.97
C TYR A 181 -13.81 -11.71 -12.87
N ILE A 182 -14.57 -11.78 -13.96
CA ILE A 182 -15.88 -11.11 -14.06
C ILE A 182 -16.88 -11.66 -13.03
N THR A 183 -16.97 -12.97 -12.87
CA THR A 183 -17.90 -13.60 -11.91
C THR A 183 -17.56 -13.21 -10.47
N LYS A 184 -16.27 -13.11 -10.14
CA LYS A 184 -15.83 -12.70 -8.81
C LYS A 184 -16.02 -11.21 -8.56
N PHE A 185 -15.83 -10.39 -9.58
CA PHE A 185 -16.12 -8.97 -9.52
C PHE A 185 -17.61 -8.73 -9.27
N GLU A 186 -18.51 -9.41 -9.99
CA GLU A 186 -19.96 -9.30 -9.80
C GLU A 186 -20.40 -9.75 -8.40
N GLU A 187 -19.88 -10.87 -7.91
CA GLU A 187 -20.17 -11.36 -6.55
C GLU A 187 -19.71 -10.36 -5.48
N ALA A 188 -18.49 -9.84 -5.60
CA ALA A 188 -17.91 -8.91 -4.64
C ALA A 188 -18.58 -7.54 -4.67
N SER A 189 -18.83 -6.99 -5.87
CA SER A 189 -19.51 -5.71 -6.06
C SER A 189 -20.93 -5.75 -5.52
N SER A 190 -21.68 -6.83 -5.77
CA SER A 190 -23.03 -7.01 -5.23
C SER A 190 -23.04 -7.02 -3.70
N LYS A 191 -22.08 -7.70 -3.06
CA LYS A 191 -21.94 -7.68 -1.59
C LYS A 191 -21.58 -6.29 -1.07
N LEU A 192 -20.66 -5.60 -1.73
CA LEU A 192 -20.24 -4.26 -1.35
C LEU A 192 -21.39 -3.25 -1.46
N ILE A 193 -22.17 -3.31 -2.55
CA ILE A 193 -23.35 -2.46 -2.75
C ILE A 193 -24.37 -2.69 -1.63
N LYS A 194 -24.63 -3.94 -1.22
CA LYS A 194 -25.53 -4.23 -0.09
C LYS A 194 -25.04 -3.62 1.23
N ILE A 195 -23.77 -3.77 1.54
CA ILE A 195 -23.18 -3.20 2.77
C ILE A 195 -23.28 -1.67 2.76
N LEU A 196 -22.99 -1.04 1.61
CA LEU A 196 -23.09 0.41 1.46
C LEU A 196 -24.54 0.88 1.60
N ASP A 197 -25.48 0.18 1.00
CA ASP A 197 -26.91 0.50 1.07
C ASP A 197 -27.46 0.46 2.50
N GLU A 198 -27.02 -0.51 3.30
CA GLU A 198 -27.40 -0.64 4.71
C GLU A 198 -26.70 0.40 5.60
N GLY A 199 -25.43 0.72 5.30
CA GLY A 199 -24.59 1.57 6.15
C GLY A 199 -24.72 3.07 5.90
N VAL A 200 -25.05 3.48 4.68
CA VAL A 200 -25.12 4.89 4.28
C VAL A 200 -26.47 5.49 4.65
N LYS A 201 -26.43 6.59 5.42
CA LYS A 201 -27.64 7.31 5.87
C LYS A 201 -27.90 8.60 5.09
N ASP A 202 -26.85 9.16 4.50
CA ASP A 202 -26.90 10.41 3.76
C ASP A 202 -27.73 10.30 2.47
N CYS A 203 -28.54 11.32 2.18
CA CYS A 203 -29.52 11.31 1.10
C CYS A 203 -28.86 11.34 -0.29
N GLU A 204 -27.83 12.16 -0.47
CA GLU A 204 -27.09 12.26 -1.73
C GLU A 204 -26.38 10.93 -2.05
N SER A 205 -25.74 10.37 -1.03
CA SER A 205 -25.04 9.09 -1.14
C SER A 205 -25.99 7.92 -1.46
N LYS A 206 -27.19 7.89 -0.86
CA LYS A 206 -28.24 6.91 -1.21
C LYS A 206 -28.69 7.05 -2.66
N THR A 207 -28.89 8.28 -3.13
CA THR A 207 -29.24 8.55 -4.53
C THR A 207 -28.17 8.01 -5.49
N ASN A 208 -26.89 8.15 -5.14
CA ASN A 208 -25.79 7.61 -5.94
C ASN A 208 -25.74 6.07 -5.93
N ILE A 209 -26.04 5.44 -4.79
CA ILE A 209 -26.13 3.98 -4.69
C ILE A 209 -27.30 3.43 -5.52
N GLU A 210 -28.47 4.09 -5.51
CA GLU A 210 -29.60 3.72 -6.35
C GLU A 210 -29.27 3.84 -7.84
N LYS A 211 -28.62 4.92 -8.26
CA LYS A 211 -28.12 5.05 -9.64
C LYS A 211 -27.18 3.90 -9.98
N LEU A 212 -26.24 3.56 -9.11
CA LEU A 212 -25.29 2.47 -9.33
C LEU A 212 -26.00 1.11 -9.49
N LYS A 213 -27.02 0.83 -8.67
CA LYS A 213 -27.85 -0.39 -8.76
C LYS A 213 -28.65 -0.47 -10.07
N ASN A 214 -29.12 0.68 -10.56
CA ASN A 214 -29.96 0.77 -11.76
C ASN A 214 -29.14 0.91 -13.05
N THR A 215 -27.82 1.06 -12.97
CA THR A 215 -26.97 1.09 -14.15
C THR A 215 -26.87 -0.34 -14.69
N PRO A 216 -27.21 -0.61 -15.96
CA PRO A 216 -27.11 -1.95 -16.51
C PRO A 216 -25.66 -2.46 -16.34
N ASN A 217 -25.52 -3.67 -15.78
CA ASN A 217 -24.22 -4.31 -15.60
C ASN A 217 -23.42 -4.25 -16.91
N LEU A 218 -22.12 -3.96 -16.79
CA LEU A 218 -21.17 -4.02 -17.92
C LEU A 218 -21.20 -5.39 -18.64
N SER A 219 -21.72 -6.44 -17.98
CA SER A 219 -21.87 -7.80 -18.51
C SER A 219 -23.08 -8.01 -19.45
N ASN A 220 -23.97 -7.02 -19.59
CA ASN A 220 -25.11 -7.10 -20.50
C ASN A 220 -24.82 -6.63 -21.93
N SER A 221 -23.59 -6.21 -22.27
CA SER A 221 -23.21 -6.03 -23.69
C SER A 221 -22.86 -7.38 -24.35
N LYS A 222 -23.78 -8.33 -24.23
CA LYS A 222 -23.77 -9.53 -25.08
C LYS A 222 -24.04 -9.08 -26.52
N TYR A 223 -23.00 -9.16 -27.35
CA TYR A 223 -23.08 -9.51 -28.78
C TYR A 223 -24.22 -8.88 -29.58
N SER A 224 -24.20 -7.58 -29.86
CA SER A 224 -24.76 -7.09 -31.13
C SER A 224 -23.73 -7.37 -32.22
N THR A 225 -23.80 -8.59 -32.76
CA THR A 225 -23.30 -8.89 -34.10
C THR A 225 -24.30 -8.26 -35.07
N ASN A 226 -23.85 -7.22 -35.78
CA ASN A 226 -24.34 -6.93 -37.12
C ASN A 226 -23.28 -7.41 -38.10
#